data_AF-A0A9Q1E5V7-F1
#
_entry.id   AF-A0A9Q1E5V7-F1
#
_cell.length_a   1.000
_cell.length_b   1.000
_cell.length_c   1.000
_cell.angle_alpha   90.00
_cell.angle_beta   90.00
_cell.angle_gamma   90.00
#
_symmetry.space_group_name_H-M   'P 1'
#
loop_
_entity.id
_entity.type
_entity.pdbx_description
1 polymer ?
#
loop_
_entity_poly.entity_id
_entity_poly.type
_entity_poly.pdbx_seq_one_letter_code
_entity_poly.pdbx_strand_id
1 'polypeptide(L)'
;MSLTGSSVHVLIQGSPESSRLDEKSLEKLPFPKESLLRTLMKLKKDEKLKLFQSHLSQYHPECSEREQEDPEALYIVEKMLKICDSLREQEDPEALYIVEKMLKTCGSERSLKITLHILRNMKQKDLTASLERDEQHNESIKRAQQTLKTDLKKKFQFIFEGLAKKDHPTLLNEIYTELYITEGGSGGVNNEHEVRHIERASKRQTTQETAILCNDIFKPLPGQEKPRTVLTKGIAGIGKTVSVQKFILDW
;
A
#
# COMPACT_ATOMS: atom_id res chain seq x y z
N MET A 1 -4.12 -43.89 -16.67
CA MET A 1 -5.12 -43.36 -15.71
C MET A 1 -5.15 -41.86 -15.87
N SER A 2 -6.33 -41.32 -16.22
CA SER A 2 -6.55 -39.91 -16.52
C SER A 2 -6.30 -39.05 -15.28
N LEU A 3 -5.33 -38.14 -15.35
CA LEU A 3 -5.16 -37.02 -14.41
C LEU A 3 -6.34 -36.05 -14.62
N THR A 4 -7.50 -36.35 -14.05
CA THR A 4 -8.57 -35.36 -13.94
C THR A 4 -8.08 -34.25 -13.00
N GLY A 5 -7.94 -33.04 -13.55
CA GLY A 5 -7.26 -31.89 -12.97
C GLY A 5 -7.54 -31.67 -11.48
N SER A 6 -6.51 -31.86 -10.67
CA SER A 6 -6.52 -31.45 -9.27
C SER A 6 -6.17 -29.96 -9.21
N SER A 7 -7.14 -29.10 -8.89
CA SER A 7 -6.95 -27.66 -8.72
C SER A 7 -6.94 -27.27 -7.24
N VAL A 8 -6.26 -26.17 -6.92
CA VAL A 8 -6.41 -25.51 -5.61
C VAL A 8 -7.56 -24.52 -5.73
N HIS A 9 -8.59 -24.67 -4.90
CA HIS A 9 -9.72 -23.74 -4.87
C HIS A 9 -9.49 -22.66 -3.83
N VAL A 10 -9.77 -21.40 -4.16
CA VAL A 10 -9.71 -20.28 -3.23
C VAL A 10 -11.12 -19.86 -2.83
N LEU A 11 -11.45 -19.96 -1.54
CA LEU A 11 -12.64 -19.33 -0.99
C LEU A 11 -12.31 -17.91 -0.54
N ILE A 12 -13.04 -16.96 -1.11
CA ILE A 12 -12.95 -15.55 -0.80
C ILE A 12 -14.08 -15.20 0.17
N GLN A 13 -13.74 -14.74 1.37
CA GLN A 13 -14.73 -14.19 2.31
C GLN A 13 -14.72 -12.67 2.21
N GLY A 14 -15.83 -12.09 1.74
CA GLY A 14 -16.06 -10.65 1.75
C GLY A 14 -16.18 -10.10 3.17
N SER A 15 -15.75 -8.85 3.37
CA SER A 15 -15.96 -8.13 4.63
C SER A 15 -17.44 -7.68 4.72
N PRO A 16 -18.05 -7.59 5.92
CA PRO A 16 -19.39 -6.99 6.04
C PRO A 16 -19.34 -5.53 5.61
N GLU A 17 -20.32 -5.11 4.82
CA GLU A 17 -20.48 -3.75 4.30
C GLU A 17 -20.29 -2.70 5.41
N SER A 18 -19.41 -1.73 5.16
CA SER A 18 -19.40 -0.45 5.89
C SER A 18 -19.43 0.67 4.86
N SER A 19 -20.58 0.84 4.23
CA SER A 19 -20.94 2.03 3.47
C SER A 19 -21.31 3.16 4.44
N ARG A 20 -20.32 3.92 4.91
CA ARG A 20 -20.52 5.28 5.45
C ARG A 20 -19.28 6.12 5.15
N LEU A 21 -19.43 7.06 4.21
CA LEU A 21 -18.43 8.06 3.87
C LEU A 21 -18.56 9.23 4.86
N ASP A 22 -18.17 9.04 6.12
CA ASP A 22 -18.19 10.10 7.13
C ASP A 22 -16.79 10.22 7.76
N GLU A 23 -16.23 11.45 7.81
CA GLU A 23 -15.04 12.00 8.52
C GLU A 23 -13.71 11.20 8.59
N LYS A 24 -13.73 9.87 8.62
CA LYS A 24 -12.61 8.91 8.52
C LYS A 24 -11.87 8.92 7.18
N SER A 25 -12.31 9.73 6.21
CA SER A 25 -11.66 9.81 4.89
C SER A 25 -10.27 10.47 4.95
N LEU A 26 -10.01 11.31 5.96
CA LEU A 26 -8.70 11.91 6.18
C LEU A 26 -7.66 10.95 6.78
N GLU A 27 -8.06 10.04 7.68
CA GLU A 27 -7.18 9.02 8.29
C GLU A 27 -6.70 7.93 7.30
N LYS A 28 -7.14 7.97 6.04
CA LYS A 28 -6.73 7.01 5.00
C LYS A 28 -5.65 7.55 4.07
N LEU A 29 -5.22 8.81 4.21
CA LEU A 29 -4.22 9.39 3.32
C LEU A 29 -2.81 8.97 3.79
N PRO A 30 -1.96 8.46 2.89
CA PRO A 30 -0.60 8.08 3.27
C PRO A 30 0.23 9.30 3.66
N PHE A 31 1.19 9.10 4.56
CA PHE A 31 2.20 10.11 4.85
C PHE A 31 3.00 10.45 3.57
N PRO A 32 3.37 11.72 3.33
CA PRO A 32 3.16 12.91 4.19
C PRO A 32 1.88 13.69 3.92
N LYS A 33 1.03 13.21 3.01
CA LYS A 33 -0.14 13.96 2.53
C LYS A 33 -1.08 14.35 3.66
N GLU A 34 -1.41 13.41 4.54
CA GLU A 34 -2.28 13.68 5.69
C GLU A 34 -1.67 14.72 6.65
N SER A 35 -0.40 14.56 7.02
CA SER A 35 0.28 15.44 7.98
C SER A 35 0.42 16.87 7.47
N LEU A 36 0.75 17.03 6.18
CA LEU A 36 0.82 18.35 5.53
C LEU A 36 -0.56 19.00 5.45
N LEU A 37 -1.57 18.22 5.11
CA LEU A 37 -2.95 18.69 5.04
C LEU A 37 -3.45 19.16 6.41
N ARG A 38 -3.26 18.34 7.44
CA ARG A 38 -3.60 18.65 8.84
C ARG A 38 -2.90 19.93 9.30
N THR A 39 -1.62 20.10 8.93
CA THR A 39 -0.83 21.29 9.22
C THR A 39 -1.43 22.54 8.57
N LEU A 40 -1.71 22.50 7.26
CA LEU A 40 -2.27 23.63 6.52
C LEU A 40 -3.67 24.01 7.00
N MET A 41 -4.52 23.01 7.30
CA MET A 41 -5.85 23.26 7.88
C MET A 41 -5.76 23.96 9.23
N LYS A 42 -4.82 23.55 10.09
CA LYS A 42 -4.62 24.17 11.40
C LYS A 42 -4.08 25.61 11.28
N LEU A 43 -3.18 25.87 10.33
CA LEU A 43 -2.76 27.24 9.99
C LEU A 43 -3.92 28.10 9.46
N LYS A 44 -4.82 27.54 8.65
CA LYS A 44 -6.04 28.23 8.17
C LYS A 44 -6.96 28.59 9.34
N LYS A 45 -7.20 27.64 10.25
CA LYS A 45 -8.03 27.83 11.45
C LYS A 45 -7.47 28.90 12.39
N ASP A 46 -6.14 28.95 12.53
CA ASP A 46 -5.43 29.94 13.35
C ASP A 46 -5.23 31.30 12.66
N GLU A 47 -5.78 31.52 11.45
CA GLU A 47 -5.57 32.71 10.62
C GLU A 47 -4.09 33.00 10.25
N LYS A 48 -3.22 32.01 10.37
CA LYS A 48 -1.77 32.11 10.11
C LYS A 48 -1.38 31.73 8.68
N LEU A 49 -2.34 31.33 7.84
CA LEU A 49 -2.06 30.90 6.48
C LEU A 49 -1.42 32.02 5.63
N LYS A 50 -1.88 33.27 5.76
CA LYS A 50 -1.25 34.43 5.07
C LYS A 50 0.19 34.64 5.50
N LEU A 51 0.49 34.43 6.78
CA LEU A 51 1.84 34.54 7.32
C LEU A 51 2.75 33.42 6.80
N PHE A 52 2.21 32.20 6.67
CA PHE A 52 2.91 31.07 6.05
C PHE A 52 3.25 31.36 4.59
N GLN A 53 2.29 31.89 3.84
CA GLN A 53 2.50 32.28 2.44
C GLN A 53 3.59 33.35 2.30
N SER A 54 3.58 34.38 3.15
CA SER A 54 4.61 35.44 3.14
C SER A 54 6.01 34.87 3.37
N HIS A 55 6.17 33.95 4.32
CA HIS A 55 7.45 33.29 4.57
C HIS A 55 7.86 32.35 3.45
N LEU A 56 6.91 31.67 2.82
CA LEU A 56 7.16 30.86 1.63
C LEU A 56 7.66 31.74 0.46
N SER A 57 7.15 32.97 0.30
CA SER A 57 7.62 33.92 -0.73
C SER A 57 9.05 34.41 -0.50
N GLN A 58 9.47 34.44 0.76
CA GLN A 58 10.81 34.84 1.18
C GLN A 58 11.74 33.64 1.40
N TYR A 59 11.24 32.42 1.17
CA TYR A 59 12.02 31.22 1.38
C TYR A 59 13.10 31.11 0.30
N HIS A 60 14.35 31.21 0.75
CA HIS A 60 15.51 30.83 -0.02
C HIS A 60 15.93 29.41 0.41
N PRO A 61 16.05 28.45 -0.51
CA PRO A 61 16.50 27.10 -0.17
C PRO A 61 17.84 27.15 0.57
N GLU A 62 17.89 26.68 1.82
CA GLU A 62 19.14 26.55 2.56
C GLU A 62 19.99 25.47 1.89
N CYS A 63 21.05 25.94 1.23
CA CYS A 63 22.06 25.15 0.54
C CYS A 63 22.94 24.40 1.57
N SER A 64 22.67 23.12 1.77
CA SER A 64 23.59 22.24 2.52
C SER A 64 24.75 21.82 1.61
N GLU A 65 25.82 22.61 1.67
CA GLU A 65 27.22 22.33 1.33
C GLU A 65 27.55 21.69 -0.04
N ARG A 66 28.08 22.59 -0.89
CA ARG A 66 28.81 22.43 -2.16
C ARG A 66 27.97 22.38 -3.45
N GLU A 67 28.11 23.51 -4.16
CA GLU A 67 27.87 23.77 -5.59
C GLU A 67 26.44 24.15 -6.01
N GLN A 68 26.32 25.44 -6.38
CA GLN A 68 25.26 26.13 -7.15
C GLN A 68 23.84 26.15 -6.57
N GLU A 69 23.18 27.31 -6.74
CA GLU A 69 21.75 27.46 -6.52
C GLU A 69 21.02 26.34 -7.26
N ASP A 70 20.39 25.41 -6.54
CA ASP A 70 19.61 24.33 -7.15
C ASP A 70 18.47 24.94 -7.98
N PRO A 71 18.55 24.95 -9.32
CA PRO A 71 17.53 25.58 -10.16
C PRO A 71 16.19 24.86 -10.00
N GLU A 72 16.21 23.59 -9.58
CA GLU A 72 15.04 22.79 -9.28
C GLU A 72 14.35 23.28 -8.00
N ALA A 73 15.11 23.63 -6.95
CA ALA A 73 14.58 24.21 -5.73
C ALA A 73 13.96 25.59 -5.97
N LEU A 74 14.59 26.44 -6.79
CA LEU A 74 14.07 27.76 -7.14
C LEU A 74 12.76 27.67 -7.95
N TYR A 75 12.72 26.75 -8.93
CA TYR A 75 11.52 26.41 -9.71
C TYR A 75 10.39 25.86 -8.84
N ILE A 76 10.72 25.04 -7.85
CA ILE A 76 9.79 24.47 -6.88
C ILE A 76 9.19 25.56 -6.00
N VAL A 77 10.00 26.47 -5.47
CA VAL A 77 9.53 27.60 -4.66
C VAL A 77 8.61 28.51 -5.48
N GLU A 78 8.97 28.83 -6.72
CA GLU A 78 8.12 29.58 -7.65
C GLU A 78 6.78 28.87 -7.91
N LYS A 79 6.81 27.54 -8.08
CA LYS A 79 5.59 26.74 -8.24
C LYS A 79 4.76 26.69 -6.97
N MET A 80 5.37 26.53 -5.80
CA MET A 80 4.67 26.55 -4.51
C MET A 80 4.04 27.91 -4.24
N LEU A 81 4.70 29.00 -4.63
CA LEU A 81 4.15 30.35 -4.59
C LEU A 81 2.90 30.48 -5.44
N LYS A 82 2.93 30.01 -6.69
CA LYS A 82 1.73 29.97 -7.56
C LYS A 82 0.58 29.16 -6.95
N ILE A 83 0.88 28.08 -6.21
CA ILE A 83 -0.12 27.29 -5.48
C ILE A 83 -0.70 28.10 -4.30
N CYS A 84 0.15 28.85 -3.59
CA CYS A 84 -0.26 29.72 -2.49
C CYS A 84 -0.99 30.99 -2.92
N ASP A 85 -0.76 31.49 -4.13
CA ASP A 85 -1.57 32.56 -4.70
C ASP A 85 -2.95 32.04 -5.14
N SER A 86 -3.02 30.79 -5.64
CA SER A 86 -4.29 30.12 -5.93
C SER A 86 -5.18 29.92 -4.68
N LEU A 87 -4.59 29.91 -3.47
CA LEU A 87 -5.30 29.90 -2.18
C LEU A 87 -6.05 31.20 -1.88
N ARG A 88 -5.73 32.30 -2.57
CA ARG A 88 -6.26 33.65 -2.29
C ARG A 88 -7.58 33.93 -3.00
N GLU A 89 -7.85 33.27 -4.13
CA GLU A 89 -8.89 33.68 -5.08
C GLU A 89 -10.16 32.81 -5.09
N GLN A 90 -10.20 31.66 -4.38
CA GLN A 90 -11.41 30.83 -4.31
C GLN A 90 -11.85 30.57 -2.87
N GLU A 91 -13.14 30.79 -2.60
CA GLU A 91 -13.78 30.43 -1.33
C GLU A 91 -13.82 28.90 -1.09
N ASP A 92 -13.53 28.05 -2.08
CA ASP A 92 -12.94 26.70 -1.95
C ASP A 92 -12.60 26.13 -3.35
N PRO A 93 -11.57 25.27 -3.58
CA PRO A 93 -11.44 23.95 -2.94
C PRO A 93 -10.03 23.58 -2.41
N GLU A 94 -10.03 23.28 -1.11
CA GLU A 94 -9.33 22.20 -0.42
C GLU A 94 -7.80 22.34 -0.26
N ALA A 95 -7.36 22.50 1.00
CA ALA A 95 -5.95 22.30 1.39
C ALA A 95 -5.37 20.97 0.87
N LEU A 96 -6.23 19.99 0.55
CA LEU A 96 -5.90 18.72 -0.09
C LEU A 96 -5.33 18.91 -1.50
N TYR A 97 -5.95 19.74 -2.35
CA TYR A 97 -5.50 20.00 -3.72
C TYR A 97 -4.11 20.66 -3.72
N ILE A 98 -3.89 21.58 -2.79
CA ILE A 98 -2.60 22.24 -2.59
C ILE A 98 -1.54 21.25 -2.15
N VAL A 99 -1.84 20.39 -1.17
CA VAL A 99 -0.91 19.35 -0.75
C VAL A 99 -0.62 18.38 -1.89
N GLU A 100 -1.62 17.97 -2.66
CA GLU A 100 -1.42 17.11 -3.84
C GLU A 100 -0.52 17.76 -4.88
N LYS A 101 -0.79 19.02 -5.22
CA LYS A 101 0.00 19.76 -6.21
C LYS A 101 1.42 20.03 -5.71
N MET A 102 1.58 20.30 -4.42
CA MET A 102 2.86 20.48 -3.74
C MET A 102 3.68 19.18 -3.78
N LEU A 103 3.07 18.06 -3.39
CA LEU A 103 3.71 16.74 -3.40
C LEU A 103 4.08 16.29 -4.82
N LYS A 104 3.20 16.53 -5.81
CA LYS A 104 3.46 16.22 -7.21
C LYS A 104 4.62 17.04 -7.78
N THR A 105 4.74 18.30 -7.38
CA THR A 105 5.73 19.22 -7.94
C THR A 105 7.11 19.05 -7.30
N CYS A 106 7.15 18.78 -5.99
CA CYS A 106 8.39 18.91 -5.20
C CYS A 106 8.86 17.57 -4.63
N GLY A 107 7.97 16.57 -4.59
CA GLY A 107 8.19 15.31 -3.90
C GLY A 107 7.97 15.41 -2.38
N SER A 108 7.60 14.28 -1.78
CA SER A 108 7.26 14.16 -0.36
C SER A 108 8.28 14.75 0.59
N GLU A 109 9.55 14.41 0.40
CA GLU A 109 10.64 14.82 1.30
C GLU A 109 10.88 16.33 1.26
N ARG A 110 10.95 16.93 0.07
CA ARG A 110 11.16 18.38 -0.06
C ARG A 110 9.95 19.16 0.44
N SER A 111 8.73 18.71 0.16
CA SER A 111 7.50 19.33 0.68
C SER A 111 7.49 19.41 2.21
N LEU A 112 7.92 18.34 2.90
CA LEU A 112 8.07 18.32 4.36
C LEU A 112 9.14 19.30 4.83
N LYS A 113 10.34 19.25 4.24
CA LYS A 113 11.48 20.12 4.61
C LYS A 113 11.14 21.60 4.51
N ILE A 114 10.51 22.00 3.40
CA ILE A 114 10.08 23.39 3.16
C ILE A 114 9.02 23.81 4.19
N THR A 115 8.00 22.96 4.40
CA THR A 115 6.93 23.25 5.38
C THR A 115 7.51 23.40 6.79
N LEU A 116 8.39 22.49 7.22
CA LEU A 116 9.06 22.54 8.52
C LEU A 116 9.91 23.80 8.67
N HIS A 117 10.70 24.16 7.67
CA HIS A 117 11.52 25.38 7.71
C HIS A 117 10.65 26.63 7.90
N ILE A 118 9.56 26.75 7.14
CA ILE A 118 8.64 27.89 7.25
C ILE A 118 7.97 27.94 8.62
N LEU A 119 7.49 26.79 9.13
CA LEU A 119 6.88 26.71 10.47
C LEU A 119 7.85 27.16 11.57
N ARG A 120 9.15 26.81 11.44
CA ARG A 120 10.20 27.25 12.37
C ARG A 120 10.39 28.76 12.30
N ASN A 121 10.46 29.35 11.11
CA ASN A 121 10.58 30.80 10.93
C ASN A 121 9.38 31.56 11.50
N MET A 122 8.18 31.00 11.33
CA MET A 122 6.93 31.53 11.93
C MET A 122 6.79 31.26 13.43
N LYS A 123 7.78 30.60 14.07
CA LYS A 123 7.78 30.20 15.49
C LYS A 123 6.58 29.32 15.87
N GLN A 124 6.03 28.54 14.93
CA GLN A 124 4.93 27.59 15.18
C GLN A 124 5.46 26.29 15.79
N LYS A 125 5.86 26.34 17.06
CA LYS A 125 6.49 25.21 17.77
C LYS A 125 5.62 23.96 17.79
N ASP A 126 4.32 24.10 18.08
CA ASP A 126 3.41 22.96 18.20
C ASP A 126 3.21 22.22 16.86
N LEU A 127 3.08 22.98 15.76
CA LEU A 127 2.95 22.41 14.42
C LEU A 127 4.24 21.74 13.95
N THR A 128 5.38 22.38 14.23
CA THR A 128 6.71 21.82 13.92
C THR A 128 6.91 20.50 14.65
N ALA A 129 6.71 20.47 15.97
CA ALA A 129 6.85 19.26 16.78
C ALA A 129 5.83 18.17 16.43
N SER A 130 4.64 18.54 15.94
CA SER A 130 3.67 17.57 15.43
C SER A 130 4.14 16.93 14.12
N LEU A 131 4.59 17.75 13.17
CA LEU A 131 5.00 17.28 11.85
C LEU A 131 6.31 16.45 11.92
N GLU A 132 7.25 16.82 12.79
CA GLU A 132 8.47 16.04 13.07
C GLU A 132 8.14 14.69 13.73
N ARG A 133 7.17 14.64 14.65
CA ARG A 133 6.70 13.38 15.23
C ARG A 133 6.07 12.46 14.17
N ASP A 134 5.26 13.01 13.28
CA ASP A 134 4.65 12.25 12.19
C ASP A 134 5.72 11.69 11.24
N GLU A 135 6.74 12.50 10.90
CA GLU A 135 7.87 12.08 10.08
C GLU A 135 8.66 10.94 10.75
N GLN A 136 9.01 11.11 12.03
CA GLN A 136 9.74 10.09 12.79
C GLN A 136 8.94 8.78 12.96
N HIS A 137 7.62 8.90 13.15
CA HIS A 137 6.73 7.75 13.22
C HIS A 137 6.70 6.99 11.88
N ASN A 138 6.53 7.71 10.78
CA ASN A 138 6.54 7.14 9.43
C ASN A 138 7.88 6.46 9.09
N GLU A 139 9.02 7.07 9.45
CA GLU A 139 10.33 6.44 9.27
C GLU A 139 10.48 5.16 10.11
N SER A 140 9.89 5.13 11.31
CA SER A 140 9.87 3.91 12.12
C SER A 140 9.01 2.80 11.50
N ILE A 141 7.86 3.15 10.92
CA ILE A 141 7.02 2.22 10.16
C ILE A 141 7.78 1.67 8.95
N LYS A 142 8.42 2.53 8.15
CA LYS A 142 9.21 2.11 6.98
C LYS A 142 10.32 1.15 7.37
N ARG A 143 11.08 1.45 8.44
CA ARG A 143 12.10 0.54 8.97
C ARG A 143 11.52 -0.81 9.36
N ALA A 144 10.42 -0.82 10.11
CA ALA A 144 9.75 -2.06 10.51
C ALA A 144 9.28 -2.88 9.30
N GLN A 145 8.69 -2.23 8.28
CA GLN A 145 8.29 -2.87 7.04
C GLN A 145 9.48 -3.46 6.28
N GLN A 146 10.60 -2.74 6.20
CA GLN A 146 11.81 -3.19 5.52
C GLN A 146 12.44 -4.41 6.22
N THR A 147 12.50 -4.38 7.56
CA THR A 147 12.92 -5.52 8.37
C THR A 147 12.03 -6.72 8.12
N LEU A 148 10.70 -6.54 8.23
CA LEU A 148 9.73 -7.62 7.98
C LEU A 148 9.90 -8.22 6.57
N LYS A 149 10.00 -7.39 5.52
CA LYS A 149 10.21 -7.86 4.15
C LYS A 149 11.49 -8.67 4.02
N THR A 150 12.57 -8.21 4.63
CA THR A 150 13.87 -8.90 4.60
C THR A 150 13.78 -10.26 5.31
N ASP A 151 13.12 -10.32 6.46
CA ASP A 151 12.96 -11.54 7.25
C ASP A 151 12.06 -12.55 6.54
N LEU A 152 10.95 -12.10 5.94
CA LEU A 152 10.06 -12.94 5.14
C LEU A 152 10.80 -13.49 3.92
N LYS A 153 11.54 -12.65 3.18
CA LYS A 153 12.34 -13.09 2.04
C LYS A 153 13.36 -14.14 2.45
N LYS A 154 14.14 -13.91 3.51
CA LYS A 154 15.10 -14.90 4.02
C LYS A 154 14.44 -16.21 4.44
N LYS A 155 13.26 -16.13 5.06
CA LYS A 155 12.52 -17.31 5.57
C LYS A 155 11.91 -18.16 4.45
N PHE A 156 11.44 -17.55 3.38
CA PHE A 156 10.67 -18.22 2.32
C PHE A 156 11.39 -18.33 0.97
N GLN A 157 12.60 -17.76 0.85
CA GLN A 157 13.47 -17.92 -0.32
C GLN A 157 13.86 -19.39 -0.58
N PHE A 158 13.92 -20.19 0.47
CA PHE A 158 14.43 -21.56 0.44
C PHE A 158 13.35 -22.57 0.82
N ILE A 159 13.38 -23.72 0.17
CA ILE A 159 12.51 -24.86 0.46
C ILE A 159 13.35 -26.13 0.61
N PHE A 160 12.90 -27.04 1.47
CA PHE A 160 13.55 -28.33 1.71
C PHE A 160 12.75 -29.43 1.01
N GLU A 161 13.42 -30.15 0.10
CA GLU A 161 12.82 -31.24 -0.64
C GLU A 161 13.00 -32.58 0.12
N GLY A 162 11.89 -33.24 0.47
CA GLY A 162 11.93 -34.57 1.09
C GLY A 162 12.57 -34.61 2.48
N LEU A 163 13.36 -35.67 2.76
CA LEU A 163 14.13 -35.85 4.00
C LEU A 163 15.52 -35.19 3.94
N ALA A 164 15.81 -34.40 2.90
CA ALA A 164 17.08 -33.73 2.77
C ALA A 164 17.28 -32.82 3.98
N LYS A 165 18.33 -33.12 4.75
CA LYS A 165 18.72 -32.34 5.93
C LYS A 165 18.95 -30.87 5.52
N LYS A 166 18.88 -29.98 6.50
CA LYS A 166 19.05 -28.52 6.40
C LYS A 166 20.32 -28.04 5.65
N ASP A 167 21.18 -28.93 5.22
CA ASP A 167 22.52 -28.65 4.68
C ASP A 167 22.49 -28.17 3.22
N HIS A 168 21.43 -28.47 2.45
CA HIS A 168 21.28 -28.03 1.05
C HIS A 168 19.85 -27.54 0.73
N PRO A 169 19.50 -26.31 1.12
CA PRO A 169 18.22 -25.72 0.73
C PRO A 169 18.19 -25.37 -0.77
N THR A 170 17.08 -25.70 -1.46
CA THR A 170 16.83 -25.30 -2.85
C THR A 170 16.12 -23.94 -2.89
N LEU A 171 16.41 -23.11 -3.90
CA LEU A 171 15.67 -21.86 -4.11
C LEU A 171 14.25 -22.16 -4.55
N LEU A 172 13.26 -21.60 -3.85
CA LEU A 172 11.84 -21.84 -4.15
C LEU A 172 11.51 -21.49 -5.60
N ASN A 173 12.04 -20.38 -6.12
CA ASN A 173 11.78 -19.93 -7.49
C ASN A 173 12.33 -20.85 -8.58
N GLU A 174 13.32 -21.69 -8.28
CA GLU A 174 13.91 -22.60 -9.27
C GLU A 174 13.06 -23.85 -9.48
N ILE A 175 12.29 -24.24 -8.45
CA ILE A 175 11.47 -25.46 -8.47
C ILE A 175 9.97 -25.19 -8.43
N TYR A 176 9.56 -23.93 -8.23
CA TYR A 176 8.15 -23.57 -8.15
C TYR A 176 7.47 -23.78 -9.49
N THR A 177 6.50 -24.69 -9.51
CA THR A 177 5.56 -24.85 -10.62
C THR A 177 4.28 -24.11 -10.28
N GLU A 178 3.80 -23.28 -11.20
CA GLU A 178 2.57 -22.52 -11.01
C GLU A 178 1.38 -23.47 -10.84
N LEU A 179 0.65 -23.27 -9.73
CA LEU A 179 -0.52 -24.08 -9.44
C LEU A 179 -1.73 -23.55 -10.22
N TYR A 180 -2.55 -24.45 -10.72
CA TYR A 180 -3.86 -24.09 -11.26
C TYR A 180 -4.81 -23.77 -10.10
N ILE A 181 -4.94 -22.47 -9.79
CA ILE A 181 -5.79 -21.96 -8.72
C ILE A 181 -7.08 -21.45 -9.33
N THR A 182 -8.22 -21.84 -8.78
CA THR A 182 -9.55 -21.39 -9.26
C THR A 182 -10.36 -20.81 -8.12
N GLU A 183 -11.31 -19.93 -8.46
CA GLU A 183 -12.29 -19.45 -7.49
C GLU A 183 -13.17 -20.61 -7.01
N GLY A 184 -13.24 -20.81 -5.69
CA GLY A 184 -14.19 -21.73 -5.08
C GLY A 184 -15.51 -21.01 -4.80
N GLY A 185 -16.64 -21.60 -5.21
CA GLY A 185 -17.97 -21.04 -4.96
C GLY A 185 -18.28 -20.81 -3.47
N SER A 186 -19.31 -20.00 -3.19
CA SER A 186 -19.64 -19.53 -1.83
C SER A 186 -19.76 -20.67 -0.81
N GLY A 187 -19.27 -20.42 0.41
CA GLY A 187 -18.93 -21.39 1.45
C GLY A 187 -20.08 -22.25 1.99
N GLY A 188 -20.63 -23.13 1.16
CA GLY A 188 -21.39 -24.28 1.60
C GLY A 188 -20.46 -25.30 2.25
N VAL A 189 -20.76 -25.66 3.50
CA VAL A 189 -20.10 -26.76 4.22
C VAL A 189 -20.40 -28.06 3.48
N ASN A 190 -19.52 -28.45 2.54
CA ASN A 190 -19.70 -29.71 1.82
C ASN A 190 -19.12 -30.84 2.67
N ASN A 191 -20.00 -31.49 3.44
CA ASN A 191 -19.69 -32.55 4.40
C ASN A 191 -19.47 -33.91 3.74
N GLU A 192 -18.73 -33.97 2.63
CA GLU A 192 -18.95 -35.02 1.63
C GLU A 192 -17.63 -35.51 1.01
N HIS A 193 -17.31 -36.78 1.32
CA HIS A 193 -16.13 -37.54 0.87
C HIS A 193 -15.82 -37.42 -0.63
N GLU A 194 -14.54 -37.65 -0.95
CA GLU A 194 -13.85 -37.49 -2.25
C GLU A 194 -14.63 -37.98 -3.49
N VAL A 195 -15.50 -38.99 -3.32
CA VAL A 195 -16.29 -39.61 -4.40
C VAL A 195 -17.32 -38.65 -5.02
N ARG A 196 -17.96 -37.76 -4.25
CA ARG A 196 -18.98 -36.85 -4.80
C ARG A 196 -18.40 -35.66 -5.59
N HIS A 197 -17.09 -35.42 -5.50
CA HIS A 197 -16.44 -34.35 -6.26
C HIS A 197 -16.29 -34.73 -7.75
N ILE A 198 -16.05 -36.00 -8.07
CA ILE A 198 -15.92 -36.47 -9.47
C ILE A 198 -17.27 -36.35 -10.20
N GLU A 199 -18.36 -36.74 -9.54
CA GLU A 199 -19.71 -36.67 -10.12
C GLU A 199 -20.19 -35.22 -10.33
N ARG A 200 -19.82 -34.29 -9.44
CA ARG A 200 -20.11 -32.84 -9.63
C ARG A 200 -19.20 -32.18 -10.67
N ALA A 201 -17.93 -32.59 -10.80
CA ALA A 201 -17.02 -32.07 -11.81
C ALA A 201 -17.48 -32.41 -13.24
N SER A 202 -17.99 -33.64 -13.44
CA SER A 202 -18.61 -34.06 -14.71
C SER A 202 -19.81 -33.18 -15.09
N LYS A 203 -20.61 -32.75 -14.11
CA LYS A 203 -21.81 -31.91 -14.31
C LYS A 203 -21.54 -30.41 -14.44
N ARG A 204 -20.32 -29.94 -14.13
CA ARG A 204 -19.92 -28.52 -14.10
C ARG A 204 -19.11 -28.05 -15.31
N GLN A 205 -18.92 -28.90 -16.32
CA GLN A 205 -18.23 -28.53 -17.58
C GLN A 205 -18.84 -27.33 -18.33
N THR A 206 -19.97 -26.78 -17.88
CA THR A 206 -20.65 -25.62 -18.46
C THR A 206 -20.37 -24.27 -17.78
N THR A 207 -19.70 -24.21 -16.64
CA THR A 207 -19.31 -22.93 -16.00
C THR A 207 -17.80 -22.76 -16.12
N GLN A 208 -17.33 -21.77 -16.89
CA GLN A 208 -15.91 -21.46 -17.02
C GLN A 208 -15.31 -21.19 -15.63
N GLU A 209 -14.46 -22.08 -15.14
CA GLU A 209 -13.70 -21.84 -13.91
C GLU A 209 -12.68 -20.73 -14.18
N THR A 210 -12.77 -19.63 -13.42
CA THR A 210 -11.81 -18.53 -13.54
C THR A 210 -10.49 -18.93 -12.88
N ALA A 211 -9.45 -19.09 -13.69
CA ALA A 211 -8.10 -19.27 -13.18
C ALA A 211 -7.59 -17.97 -12.53
N ILE A 212 -6.95 -18.10 -11.37
CA ILE A 212 -6.42 -17.00 -10.58
C ILE A 212 -4.91 -17.20 -10.45
N LEU A 213 -4.11 -16.20 -10.78
CA LEU A 213 -2.67 -16.24 -10.53
C LEU A 213 -2.42 -16.18 -9.02
N CYS A 214 -1.39 -16.88 -8.53
CA CYS A 214 -1.07 -16.91 -7.10
C CYS A 214 -0.92 -15.48 -6.50
N ASN A 215 -0.29 -14.58 -7.25
CA ASN A 215 -0.05 -13.19 -6.84
C ASN A 215 -1.31 -12.31 -6.90
N ASP A 216 -2.38 -12.83 -7.50
CA ASP A 216 -3.63 -12.12 -7.74
C ASP A 216 -4.75 -12.59 -6.81
N ILE A 217 -4.46 -13.50 -5.89
CA ILE A 217 -5.42 -14.08 -4.94
C ILE A 217 -6.15 -13.02 -4.09
N PHE A 218 -5.53 -11.86 -3.84
CA PHE A 218 -6.14 -10.74 -3.11
C PHE A 218 -6.61 -9.58 -4.00
N LYS A 219 -6.54 -9.72 -5.33
CA LYS A 219 -7.11 -8.72 -6.24
C LYS A 219 -8.63 -8.85 -6.23
N PRO A 220 -9.37 -7.73 -6.13
CA PRO A 220 -10.82 -7.77 -6.20
C PRO A 220 -11.27 -8.21 -7.59
N LEU A 221 -12.29 -9.08 -7.65
CA LEU A 221 -13.00 -9.38 -8.89
C LEU A 221 -13.94 -8.21 -9.26
N PRO A 222 -14.34 -8.08 -10.54
CA PRO A 222 -15.26 -7.04 -10.95
C PRO A 222 -16.54 -7.02 -10.09
N GLY A 223 -16.84 -5.88 -9.48
CA GLY A 223 -18.01 -5.72 -8.62
C GLY A 223 -17.88 -6.25 -7.18
N GLN A 224 -16.69 -6.72 -6.77
CA GLN A 224 -16.41 -7.16 -5.40
C GLN A 224 -15.44 -6.23 -4.67
N GLU A 225 -15.58 -6.13 -3.35
CA GLU A 225 -14.57 -5.47 -2.51
C GLU A 225 -13.28 -6.29 -2.43
N LYS A 226 -12.17 -5.61 -2.09
CA LYS A 226 -10.89 -6.28 -1.88
C LYS A 226 -11.01 -7.29 -0.71
N PRO A 227 -10.67 -8.56 -0.93
CA PRO A 227 -10.80 -9.56 0.12
C PRO A 227 -9.80 -9.35 1.24
N ARG A 228 -10.24 -9.56 2.48
CA ARG A 228 -9.39 -9.54 3.68
C ARG A 228 -8.86 -10.92 4.03
N THR A 229 -9.64 -11.96 3.71
CA THR A 229 -9.33 -13.35 4.06
C THR A 229 -9.53 -14.24 2.85
N VAL A 230 -8.56 -15.10 2.62
CA VAL A 230 -8.57 -16.13 1.58
C VAL A 230 -8.30 -17.48 2.23
N LEU A 231 -9.13 -18.47 1.90
CA LEU A 231 -8.96 -19.86 2.30
C LEU A 231 -8.65 -20.74 1.08
N THR A 232 -7.42 -21.26 1.00
CA THR A 232 -7.04 -22.25 -0.02
C THR A 232 -7.50 -23.65 0.37
N LYS A 233 -8.30 -24.30 -0.48
CA LYS A 233 -8.80 -25.67 -0.36
C LYS A 233 -8.22 -26.54 -1.48
N GLY A 234 -8.02 -27.82 -1.19
CA GLY A 234 -7.49 -28.78 -2.15
C GLY A 234 -6.96 -30.02 -1.43
N ILE A 235 -6.69 -31.08 -2.19
CA ILE A 235 -6.22 -32.37 -1.64
C ILE A 235 -4.87 -32.23 -0.92
N ALA A 236 -4.53 -33.21 -0.08
CA ALA A 236 -3.21 -33.25 0.56
C ALA A 236 -2.10 -33.31 -0.51
N GLY A 237 -0.96 -32.66 -0.26
CA GLY A 237 0.18 -32.67 -1.18
C GLY A 237 0.08 -31.75 -2.40
N ILE A 238 -1.07 -31.15 -2.70
CA ILE A 238 -1.28 -30.33 -3.92
C ILE A 238 -0.50 -28.99 -3.95
N GLY A 239 0.29 -28.67 -2.92
CA GLY A 239 1.12 -27.45 -2.90
C GLY A 239 0.51 -26.21 -2.26
N LYS A 240 -0.61 -26.31 -1.49
CA LYS A 240 -1.23 -25.17 -0.79
C LYS A 240 -0.25 -24.35 0.09
N THR A 241 0.63 -25.02 0.81
CA THR A 241 1.62 -24.34 1.66
C THR A 241 2.69 -23.65 0.81
N VAL A 242 3.15 -24.33 -0.24
CA VAL A 242 4.20 -23.83 -1.15
C VAL A 242 3.70 -22.62 -1.94
N SER A 243 2.41 -22.57 -2.32
CA SER A 243 1.83 -21.39 -2.95
C SER A 243 1.74 -20.19 -2.01
N VAL A 244 1.42 -20.39 -0.73
CA VAL A 244 1.47 -19.31 0.27
C VAL A 244 2.90 -18.80 0.46
N GLN A 245 3.89 -19.69 0.52
CA GLN A 245 5.30 -19.30 0.62
C GLN A 245 5.74 -18.50 -0.62
N LYS A 246 5.34 -18.94 -1.81
CA LYS A 246 5.60 -18.25 -3.07
C LYS A 246 4.96 -16.87 -3.11
N PHE A 247 3.69 -16.76 -2.68
CA PHE A 247 3.00 -15.48 -2.56
C PHE A 247 3.74 -14.50 -1.64
N ILE A 248 4.21 -14.96 -0.48
CA ILE A 248 4.97 -14.13 0.47
C ILE A 248 6.31 -13.70 -0.14
N LEU A 249 6.97 -14.56 -0.91
CA LEU A 249 8.26 -14.27 -1.54
C LEU A 249 8.14 -13.25 -2.69
N ASP A 250 7.02 -13.25 -3.41
CA ASP A 250 6.76 -12.36 -4.54
C ASP A 250 6.24 -10.97 -4.13
N TRP A 251 5.74 -10.82 -2.89
CA TRP A 251 5.18 -9.56 -2.32
C TRP A 251 6.24 -8.54 -1.82
#